data_AF-A0AAE1XBR9-F1
#
_entry.id   AF-A0AAE1XBR9-F1
#
_cell.length_a   1.000
_cell.length_b   1.000
_cell.length_c   1.000
_cell.angle_alpha   90.00
_cell.angle_beta   90.00
_cell.angle_gamma   90.00
#
_symmetry.space_group_name_H-M   'P 1'
#
loop_
_entity.id
_entity.type
_entity.pdbx_description
1 polymer ?
#
loop_
_entity_poly.entity_id
_entity_poly.type
_entity_poly.pdbx_seq_one_letter_code
_entity_poly.pdbx_strand_id
1 'polypeptide(L)'
;MGKEKVHINIVVIGHVDSGKSTTTGHLIYKLGGIDKRVIERFEKEAAEMNKRSFKYAWVLDKLKAERERGITIDIALWKFETTKYYCTVIDAPGHRDFIKNMITGTSQADCAVLIIDSTTGGFEAGISKDGQTREHALLAFTLGVKQMICCCNKMDATTPKYSKARYDEIVKEVSSYLKKVGYNPEKIPFVPISGFEGDNMIERSTNLDW
;
A
#
# COMPACT_ATOMS: atom_id res chain seq x y z
N MET A 1 -20.84 27.82 -2.64
CA MET A 1 -21.05 26.39 -2.93
C MET A 1 -19.69 25.75 -3.16
N GLY A 2 -19.21 24.90 -2.26
CA GLY A 2 -17.96 24.17 -2.48
C GLY A 2 -18.11 23.23 -3.67
N LYS A 3 -17.11 23.19 -4.58
CA LYS A 3 -17.13 22.24 -5.70
C LYS A 3 -17.29 20.83 -5.16
N GLU A 4 -18.23 20.09 -5.74
CA GLU A 4 -18.44 18.68 -5.44
C GLU A 4 -17.16 17.89 -5.77
N LYS A 5 -16.63 17.14 -4.79
CA LYS A 5 -15.39 16.37 -4.97
C LYS A 5 -15.68 15.18 -5.88
N VAL A 6 -14.73 14.86 -6.76
CA VAL A 6 -14.84 13.70 -7.66
C VAL A 6 -14.58 12.42 -6.87
N HIS A 7 -15.36 11.36 -7.11
CA HIS A 7 -15.13 10.05 -6.51
C HIS A 7 -14.13 9.24 -7.33
N ILE A 8 -13.15 8.63 -6.68
CA ILE A 8 -12.14 7.76 -7.31
C ILE A 8 -11.97 6.46 -6.52
N ASN A 9 -11.68 5.38 -7.23
CA ASN A 9 -11.37 4.08 -6.67
C ASN A 9 -9.85 3.82 -6.78
N ILE A 10 -9.25 3.40 -5.68
CA ILE A 10 -7.82 3.14 -5.56
C ILE A 10 -7.62 1.69 -5.14
N VAL A 11 -6.85 0.92 -5.91
CA VAL A 11 -6.44 -0.43 -5.50
C VAL A 11 -5.03 -0.41 -4.94
N VAL A 12 -4.82 -1.06 -3.80
CA VAL A 12 -3.49 -1.19 -3.18
C VAL A 12 -2.94 -2.58 -3.49
N ILE A 13 -1.78 -2.61 -4.13
CA ILE A 13 -1.16 -3.83 -4.67
C ILE A 13 0.30 -3.92 -4.26
N GLY A 14 0.89 -5.11 -4.30
CA GLY A 14 2.29 -5.34 -3.90
C GLY A 14 2.53 -6.73 -3.31
N HIS A 15 3.79 -7.09 -3.14
CA HIS A 15 4.19 -8.40 -2.63
C HIS A 15 3.65 -8.70 -1.22
N VAL A 16 3.56 -9.98 -0.85
CA VAL A 16 3.37 -10.39 0.55
C VAL A 16 4.41 -9.68 1.43
N ASP A 17 4.00 -9.29 2.63
CA ASP A 17 4.81 -8.55 3.61
C ASP A 17 5.35 -7.18 3.17
N SER A 18 5.00 -6.65 2.00
CA SER A 18 5.42 -5.29 1.60
C SER A 18 4.80 -4.17 2.46
N GLY A 19 3.82 -4.51 3.31
CA GLY A 19 3.19 -3.59 4.25
C GLY A 19 1.93 -2.90 3.71
N LYS A 20 1.30 -3.43 2.65
CA LYS A 20 0.04 -2.92 2.06
C LYS A 20 -1.00 -2.54 3.12
N SER A 21 -1.42 -3.51 3.92
CA SER A 21 -2.49 -3.31 4.91
C SER A 21 -2.08 -2.38 6.04
N THR A 22 -0.79 -2.35 6.40
CA THR A 22 -0.28 -1.38 7.38
C THR A 22 -0.37 0.04 6.83
N THR A 23 0.09 0.27 5.60
CA THR A 23 0.06 1.56 4.91
C THR A 23 -1.39 2.04 4.71
N THR A 24 -2.25 1.18 4.18
CA THR A 24 -3.67 1.47 3.96
C THR A 24 -4.38 1.78 5.28
N GLY A 25 -4.16 0.97 6.31
CA GLY A 25 -4.76 1.16 7.63
C GLY A 25 -4.32 2.46 8.29
N HIS A 26 -3.04 2.83 8.15
CA HIS A 26 -2.51 4.09 8.66
C HIS A 26 -3.18 5.29 7.95
N LEU A 27 -3.31 5.26 6.61
CA LEU A 27 -3.99 6.33 5.87
C LEU A 27 -5.42 6.53 6.37
N ILE A 28 -6.19 5.44 6.50
CA ILE A 28 -7.59 5.52 6.93
C ILE A 28 -7.69 6.01 8.38
N TYR A 29 -6.80 5.55 9.26
CA TYR A 29 -6.70 5.99 10.64
C TYR A 29 -6.50 7.51 10.72
N LYS A 30 -5.54 8.05 9.97
CA LYS A 30 -5.19 9.47 10.04
C LYS A 30 -6.17 10.39 9.31
N LEU A 31 -6.76 9.92 8.21
CA LEU A 31 -7.73 10.71 7.43
C LEU A 31 -9.15 10.65 8.01
N GLY A 32 -9.32 10.08 9.21
CA GLY A 32 -10.60 10.07 9.93
C GLY A 32 -11.65 9.17 9.29
N GLY A 33 -11.24 8.16 8.51
CA GLY A 33 -12.16 7.19 7.91
C GLY A 33 -12.78 6.22 8.93
N ILE A 34 -12.37 6.29 10.20
CA ILE A 34 -12.82 5.43 11.30
C ILE A 34 -13.17 6.29 12.52
N ASP A 35 -14.28 5.96 13.17
CA ASP A 35 -14.70 6.56 14.43
C ASP A 35 -13.66 6.31 15.55
N LYS A 36 -13.38 7.34 16.35
CA LYS A 36 -12.38 7.27 17.43
C LYS A 36 -12.64 6.13 18.42
N ARG A 37 -13.91 5.78 18.70
CA ARG A 37 -14.26 4.68 19.61
C ARG A 37 -13.86 3.32 19.04
N VAL A 38 -13.95 3.18 17.71
CA VAL A 38 -13.55 1.96 17.02
C VAL A 38 -12.03 1.81 17.02
N ILE A 39 -11.31 2.93 16.85
CA ILE A 39 -9.86 3.00 16.99
C ILE A 39 -9.41 2.55 18.38
N GLU A 40 -9.98 3.12 19.44
CA GLU A 40 -9.61 2.80 20.83
C GLU A 40 -9.85 1.31 21.15
N ARG A 41 -10.95 0.74 20.63
CA ARG A 41 -11.23 -0.70 20.77
C ARG A 41 -10.16 -1.55 20.10
N PHE A 42 -9.77 -1.21 18.87
CA PHE A 42 -8.75 -1.99 18.14
C PHE A 42 -7.35 -1.87 18.75
N GLU A 43 -6.99 -0.69 19.27
CA GLU A 43 -5.72 -0.52 20.00
C GLU A 43 -5.68 -1.41 21.26
N LYS A 44 -6.80 -1.54 21.96
CA LYS A 44 -6.91 -2.42 23.13
C LYS A 44 -6.82 -3.90 22.74
N GLU A 45 -7.55 -4.35 21.72
CA GLU A 45 -7.49 -5.73 21.21
C GLU A 45 -6.06 -6.11 20.75
N ALA A 46 -5.39 -5.24 19.99
CA ALA A 46 -4.04 -5.48 19.51
C ALA A 46 -3.00 -5.55 20.65
N ALA A 47 -3.19 -4.74 21.71
CA ALA A 47 -2.35 -4.76 22.90
C ALA A 47 -2.52 -6.05 23.70
N GLU A 48 -3.75 -6.55 23.87
CA GLU A 48 -4.05 -7.83 24.55
C GLU A 48 -3.40 -9.03 23.84
N MET A 49 -3.21 -8.94 22.53
CA MET A 49 -2.61 -10.01 21.72
C MET A 49 -1.09 -9.89 21.55
N ASN A 50 -0.41 -8.96 22.24
CA ASN A 50 1.02 -8.67 22.09
C ASN A 50 1.45 -8.35 20.63
N LYS A 51 0.51 -8.00 19.75
CA LYS A 51 0.75 -7.63 18.35
C LYS A 51 0.64 -6.11 18.15
N ARG A 52 1.26 -5.31 19.04
CA ARG A 52 1.21 -3.83 18.95
C ARG A 52 1.70 -3.28 17.61
N SER A 53 2.64 -3.98 16.97
CA SER A 53 3.16 -3.65 15.64
C SER A 53 2.12 -3.73 14.53
N PHE A 54 0.98 -4.39 14.76
CA PHE A 54 -0.07 -4.61 13.76
C PHE A 54 -1.31 -3.71 13.92
N LYS A 55 -1.26 -2.69 14.79
CA LYS A 55 -2.43 -1.83 15.09
C LYS A 55 -3.15 -1.28 13.85
N TYR A 56 -2.41 -0.95 12.79
CA TYR A 56 -2.99 -0.44 11.54
C TYR A 56 -3.48 -1.54 10.60
N ALA A 57 -2.82 -2.70 10.53
CA ALA A 57 -3.31 -3.81 9.72
C ALA A 57 -4.64 -4.37 10.26
N TRP A 58 -4.78 -4.41 11.60
CA TRP A 58 -5.99 -4.87 12.30
C TRP A 58 -7.25 -4.08 12.00
N VAL A 59 -7.08 -2.81 11.61
CA VAL A 59 -8.19 -1.97 11.14
C VAL A 59 -8.83 -2.58 9.89
N LEU A 60 -8.02 -3.14 8.99
CA LEU A 60 -8.48 -3.68 7.70
C LEU A 60 -8.89 -5.15 7.80
N ASP A 61 -8.11 -5.94 8.55
CA ASP A 61 -8.31 -7.37 8.70
C ASP A 61 -9.51 -7.65 9.61
N LYS A 62 -10.71 -7.75 9.01
CA LYS A 62 -11.97 -8.02 9.72
C LYS A 62 -12.16 -9.50 10.00
N LEU A 63 -11.55 -10.39 9.22
CA LEU A 63 -11.69 -11.83 9.41
C LEU A 63 -10.71 -12.34 10.46
N LYS A 64 -11.19 -13.21 11.36
CA LYS A 64 -10.34 -13.88 12.36
C LYS A 64 -9.18 -14.65 11.70
N ALA A 65 -9.44 -15.27 10.55
CA ALA A 65 -8.44 -16.00 9.78
C ALA A 65 -7.34 -15.09 9.19
N GLU A 66 -7.66 -13.86 8.80
CA GLU A 66 -6.67 -12.86 8.36
C GLU A 66 -5.77 -12.46 9.52
N ARG A 67 -6.37 -12.18 10.70
CA ARG A 67 -5.66 -11.82 11.93
C ARG A 67 -4.73 -12.92 12.46
N GLU A 68 -5.14 -14.18 12.32
CA GLU A 68 -4.36 -15.35 12.72
C GLU A 68 -3.17 -15.59 11.80
N ARG A 69 -3.37 -15.46 10.48
CA ARG A 69 -2.34 -15.74 9.46
C ARG A 69 -1.46 -14.55 9.10
N GLY A 70 -1.88 -13.32 9.43
CA GLY A 70 -1.16 -12.09 9.08
C GLY A 70 -1.18 -11.75 7.58
N ILE A 71 -2.16 -12.27 6.84
CA ILE A 71 -2.34 -12.01 5.40
C ILE A 71 -3.79 -11.59 5.11
N THR A 72 -3.97 -10.65 4.19
CA THR A 72 -5.28 -10.25 3.65
C THR A 72 -5.84 -11.37 2.76
N ILE A 73 -7.10 -11.75 2.97
CA ILE A 73 -7.79 -12.85 2.29
C ILE A 73 -8.96 -12.32 1.46
N ASP A 74 -9.77 -11.44 2.03
CA ASP A 74 -10.94 -10.84 1.36
C ASP A 74 -10.73 -9.36 1.05
N ILE A 75 -11.49 -8.83 0.10
CA ILE A 75 -11.37 -7.43 -0.31
C ILE A 75 -12.04 -6.56 0.75
N ALA A 76 -11.27 -5.65 1.34
CA ALA A 76 -11.80 -4.65 2.25
C ALA A 76 -11.97 -3.31 1.53
N LEU A 77 -13.20 -2.78 1.51
CA LEU A 77 -13.52 -1.46 0.98
C LEU A 77 -13.53 -0.43 2.10
N TRP A 78 -12.71 0.60 1.95
CA TRP A 78 -12.60 1.69 2.91
C TRP A 78 -12.71 3.03 2.22
N LYS A 79 -13.21 4.05 2.92
CA LYS A 79 -13.39 5.38 2.36
C LYS A 79 -12.59 6.39 3.13
N PHE A 80 -11.97 7.31 2.42
CA PHE A 80 -11.34 8.50 2.99
C PHE A 80 -11.48 9.69 2.04
N GLU A 81 -11.21 10.88 2.54
CA GLU A 81 -11.28 12.10 1.75
C GLU A 81 -9.91 12.77 1.62
N THR A 82 -9.67 13.33 0.45
CA THR A 82 -8.57 14.28 0.22
C THR A 82 -9.14 15.68 0.04
N THR A 83 -8.26 16.64 -0.23
CA THR A 83 -8.66 18.02 -0.55
C THR A 83 -9.54 18.10 -1.81
N LYS A 84 -9.38 17.18 -2.77
CA LYS A 84 -10.05 17.22 -4.09
C LYS A 84 -10.97 16.03 -4.38
N TYR A 85 -10.76 14.88 -3.73
CA TYR A 85 -11.40 13.62 -4.08
C TYR A 85 -12.05 12.94 -2.88
N TYR A 86 -13.16 12.24 -3.14
CA TYR A 86 -13.61 11.13 -2.31
C TYR A 86 -12.94 9.85 -2.80
N CYS A 87 -12.22 9.15 -1.92
CA CYS A 87 -11.46 7.96 -2.30
C CYS A 87 -12.11 6.73 -1.69
N THR A 88 -12.36 5.71 -2.50
CA THR A 88 -12.60 4.34 -2.03
C THR A 88 -11.33 3.52 -2.25
N VAL A 89 -10.75 2.99 -1.17
CA VAL A 89 -9.62 2.08 -1.20
C VAL A 89 -10.09 0.65 -1.23
N ILE A 90 -9.51 -0.12 -2.13
CA ILE A 90 -9.67 -1.54 -2.31
C ILE A 90 -8.37 -2.19 -1.82
N ASP A 91 -8.37 -2.74 -0.60
CA ASP A 91 -7.23 -3.53 -0.13
C ASP A 91 -7.28 -4.89 -0.80
N ALA A 92 -6.35 -5.15 -1.72
CA ALA A 92 -6.32 -6.37 -2.50
C ALA A 92 -5.32 -7.37 -1.88
N PRO A 93 -5.67 -8.66 -1.83
CA PRO A 93 -4.82 -9.67 -1.22
C PRO A 93 -3.53 -9.83 -2.01
N GLY A 94 -2.43 -9.98 -1.27
CA GLY A 94 -1.11 -10.12 -1.85
C GLY A 94 -0.71 -11.55 -2.16
N HIS A 95 -1.48 -12.58 -1.81
CA HIS A 95 -1.08 -13.99 -1.96
C HIS A 95 -1.55 -14.57 -3.30
N ARG A 96 -0.77 -15.47 -3.91
CA ARG A 96 -1.09 -16.06 -5.24
C ARG A 96 -2.47 -16.75 -5.28
N ASP A 97 -2.82 -17.43 -4.19
CA ASP A 97 -4.10 -18.14 -4.07
C ASP A 97 -5.33 -17.22 -4.15
N PHE A 98 -5.15 -15.90 -3.99
CA PHE A 98 -6.24 -14.92 -3.98
C PHE A 98 -6.20 -13.94 -5.16
N ILE A 99 -5.47 -14.26 -6.24
CA ILE A 99 -5.43 -13.44 -7.48
C ILE A 99 -6.83 -13.16 -8.04
N LYS A 100 -7.79 -14.09 -7.90
CA LYS A 100 -9.19 -13.87 -8.34
C LYS A 100 -9.84 -12.65 -7.67
N ASN A 101 -9.58 -12.47 -6.38
CA ASN A 101 -10.08 -11.33 -5.62
C ASN A 101 -9.37 -10.06 -6.05
N MET A 102 -8.05 -10.14 -6.27
CA MET A 102 -7.27 -9.03 -6.81
C MET A 102 -7.80 -8.54 -8.17
N ILE A 103 -8.14 -9.45 -9.09
CA ILE A 103 -8.70 -9.10 -10.42
C ILE A 103 -10.02 -8.34 -10.26
N THR A 104 -10.93 -8.86 -9.43
CA THR A 104 -12.22 -8.23 -9.16
C THR A 104 -12.05 -6.81 -8.63
N GLY A 105 -11.19 -6.62 -7.63
CA GLY A 105 -10.91 -5.30 -7.05
C GLY A 105 -10.24 -4.35 -8.03
N THR A 106 -9.25 -4.84 -8.78
CA THR A 106 -8.47 -4.02 -9.72
C THR A 106 -9.31 -3.55 -10.91
N SER A 107 -10.27 -4.36 -11.38
CA SER A 107 -11.18 -4.00 -12.48
C SER A 107 -12.04 -2.76 -12.22
N GLN A 108 -12.20 -2.35 -10.96
CA GLN A 108 -13.00 -1.20 -10.55
C GLN A 108 -12.15 0.03 -10.21
N ALA A 109 -10.82 -0.08 -10.29
CA ALA A 109 -9.91 0.96 -9.84
C ALA A 109 -9.56 1.97 -10.94
N ASP A 110 -9.52 3.25 -10.57
CA ASP A 110 -9.06 4.33 -11.44
C ASP A 110 -7.53 4.51 -11.37
N CYS A 111 -6.95 4.13 -10.22
CA CYS A 111 -5.51 4.21 -9.94
C CYS A 111 -5.05 3.02 -9.09
N ALA A 112 -3.83 2.54 -9.36
CA ALA A 112 -3.15 1.56 -8.53
C ALA A 112 -2.10 2.22 -7.63
N VAL A 113 -1.99 1.76 -6.38
CA VAL A 113 -0.88 2.11 -5.48
C VAL A 113 -0.05 0.85 -5.27
N LEU A 114 1.14 0.83 -5.84
CA LEU A 114 2.09 -0.27 -5.72
C LEU A 114 3.00 -0.07 -4.51
N ILE A 115 2.82 -0.91 -3.48
CA ILE A 115 3.62 -0.90 -2.26
C ILE A 115 4.81 -1.85 -2.40
N ILE A 116 6.01 -1.29 -2.27
CA ILE A 116 7.29 -1.95 -2.50
C ILE A 116 8.03 -2.03 -1.17
N ASP A 117 8.52 -3.21 -0.80
CA ASP A 117 9.38 -3.37 0.36
C ASP A 117 10.78 -2.84 0.02
N SER A 118 11.29 -1.85 0.77
CA SER A 118 12.61 -1.27 0.50
C SER A 118 13.75 -1.97 1.25
N THR A 119 13.44 -2.91 2.16
CA THR A 119 14.44 -3.66 2.91
C THR A 119 15.28 -4.55 2.00
N THR A 120 16.51 -4.85 2.43
CA THR A 120 17.36 -5.84 1.76
C THR A 120 16.74 -7.22 1.91
N GLY A 121 16.61 -7.94 0.79
CA GLY A 121 15.92 -9.23 0.71
C GLY A 121 14.44 -9.09 0.39
N GLY A 122 13.73 -8.13 1.03
CA GLY A 122 12.31 -7.89 0.78
C GLY A 122 12.02 -7.37 -0.63
N PHE A 123 12.82 -6.40 -1.09
CA PHE A 123 12.72 -5.88 -2.46
C PHE A 123 13.02 -6.97 -3.50
N GLU A 124 14.13 -7.68 -3.31
CA GLU A 124 14.63 -8.69 -4.23
C GLU A 124 13.63 -9.86 -4.34
N ALA A 125 13.04 -10.29 -3.23
CA ALA A 125 11.97 -11.29 -3.22
C ALA A 125 10.74 -10.80 -4.00
N GLY A 126 10.33 -9.54 -3.77
CA GLY A 126 9.16 -8.95 -4.41
C GLY A 126 9.29 -8.75 -5.93
N ILE A 127 10.50 -8.47 -6.43
CA ILE A 127 10.79 -8.26 -7.86
C ILE A 127 11.32 -9.52 -8.56
N SER A 128 11.56 -10.61 -7.82
CA SER A 128 12.00 -11.89 -8.37
C SER A 128 10.98 -12.47 -9.37
N LYS A 129 11.36 -13.54 -10.09
CA LYS A 129 10.43 -14.25 -11.00
C LYS A 129 9.21 -14.77 -10.26
N ASP A 130 9.37 -15.15 -9.00
CA ASP A 130 8.29 -15.64 -8.17
C ASP A 130 7.59 -14.53 -7.35
N GLY A 131 8.15 -13.32 -7.39
CA GLY A 131 7.62 -12.16 -6.71
C GLY A 131 6.38 -11.59 -7.38
N GLN A 132 5.49 -11.03 -6.57
CA GLN A 132 4.19 -10.56 -7.06
C GLN A 132 4.18 -9.10 -7.48
N THR A 133 5.24 -8.34 -7.20
CA THR A 133 5.30 -6.91 -7.60
C THR A 133 5.15 -6.79 -9.12
N ARG A 134 5.81 -7.69 -9.85
CA ARG A 134 5.76 -7.76 -11.30
C ARG A 134 4.38 -8.18 -11.81
N GLU A 135 3.89 -9.30 -11.30
CA GLU A 135 2.58 -9.85 -11.64
C GLU A 135 1.45 -8.84 -11.38
N HIS A 136 1.45 -8.20 -10.22
CA HIS A 136 0.45 -7.22 -9.85
C HIS A 136 0.44 -5.98 -10.74
N ALA A 137 1.62 -5.46 -11.09
CA ALA A 137 1.71 -4.32 -12.01
C ALA A 137 1.23 -4.68 -13.42
N LEU A 138 1.56 -5.88 -13.91
CA LEU A 138 1.08 -6.37 -15.19
C LEU A 138 -0.45 -6.56 -15.20
N LEU A 139 -1.01 -7.15 -14.14
CA LEU A 139 -2.45 -7.34 -13.98
C LEU A 139 -3.18 -6.01 -13.95
N ALA A 140 -2.69 -5.04 -13.17
CA ALA A 140 -3.27 -3.70 -13.11
C ALA A 140 -3.32 -3.03 -14.49
N PHE A 141 -2.23 -3.09 -15.25
CA PHE A 141 -2.17 -2.53 -16.59
C PHE A 141 -3.15 -3.22 -17.56
N THR A 142 -3.18 -4.56 -17.52
CA THR A 142 -4.02 -5.38 -18.39
C THR A 142 -5.51 -5.14 -18.13
N LEU A 143 -5.88 -4.88 -16.88
CA LEU A 143 -7.25 -4.55 -16.47
C LEU A 143 -7.63 -3.08 -16.71
N GLY A 144 -6.75 -2.29 -17.33
CA GLY A 144 -7.03 -0.92 -17.75
C GLY A 144 -6.63 0.17 -16.76
N VAL A 145 -5.99 -0.18 -15.64
CA VAL A 145 -5.53 0.77 -14.63
C VAL A 145 -4.22 1.42 -15.11
N LYS A 146 -4.36 2.53 -15.84
CA LYS A 146 -3.24 3.24 -16.48
C LYS A 146 -2.54 4.26 -15.57
N GLN A 147 -3.14 4.60 -14.42
CA GLN A 147 -2.54 5.48 -13.43
C GLN A 147 -1.97 4.65 -12.28
N MET A 148 -0.74 4.95 -11.89
CA MET A 148 -0.04 4.24 -10.82
C MET A 148 0.77 5.21 -9.96
N ILE A 149 0.80 4.93 -8.66
CA ILE A 149 1.72 5.52 -7.69
C ILE A 149 2.54 4.39 -7.11
N CYS A 150 3.85 4.57 -7.01
CA CYS A 150 4.74 3.60 -6.36
C CYS A 150 5.18 4.14 -5.00
N CYS A 151 4.96 3.36 -3.94
CA CYS A 151 5.40 3.70 -2.61
C CYS A 151 6.55 2.77 -2.19
N CYS A 152 7.74 3.32 -2.01
CA CYS A 152 8.89 2.63 -1.43
C CYS A 152 8.70 2.61 0.09
N ASN A 153 8.16 1.51 0.61
CA ASN A 153 7.78 1.34 2.01
C ASN A 153 8.92 0.77 2.85
N LYS A 154 8.77 0.84 4.18
CA LYS A 154 9.75 0.39 5.17
C LYS A 154 11.10 1.10 5.05
N MET A 155 11.10 2.39 4.68
CA MET A 155 12.33 3.18 4.59
C MET A 155 13.07 3.27 5.92
N ASP A 156 12.33 3.21 7.04
CA ASP A 156 12.85 3.14 8.42
C ASP A 156 13.69 1.88 8.71
N ALA A 157 13.49 0.81 7.93
CA ALA A 157 14.15 -0.49 8.07
C ALA A 157 15.22 -0.74 6.98
N THR A 158 15.51 0.25 6.15
CA THR A 158 16.64 0.17 5.21
C THR A 158 17.98 0.20 5.96
N THR A 159 19.05 -0.26 5.31
CA THR A 159 20.41 -0.23 5.86
C THR A 159 21.33 0.55 4.92
N PRO A 160 21.79 1.77 5.28
CA PRO A 160 21.42 2.55 6.47
C PRO A 160 19.94 2.98 6.46
N LYS A 161 19.38 3.35 7.62
CA LYS A 161 17.98 3.80 7.72
C LYS A 161 17.72 5.01 6.83
N TYR A 162 16.56 5.05 6.19
CA TYR A 162 16.12 6.08 5.25
C TYR A 162 17.12 6.35 4.10
N SER A 163 17.80 5.30 3.62
CA SER A 163 18.83 5.41 2.58
C SER A 163 18.29 5.92 1.23
N LYS A 164 18.79 7.09 0.79
CA LYS A 164 18.55 7.60 -0.57
C LYS A 164 19.05 6.67 -1.66
N ALA A 165 20.26 6.13 -1.48
CA ALA A 165 20.86 5.25 -2.48
C ALA A 165 19.99 4.00 -2.73
N ARG A 166 19.39 3.46 -1.67
CA ARG A 166 18.45 2.33 -1.78
C ARG A 166 17.16 2.74 -2.50
N TYR A 167 16.61 3.91 -2.20
CA TYR A 167 15.45 4.42 -2.92
C TYR A 167 15.76 4.60 -4.42
N ASP A 168 16.87 5.24 -4.77
CA ASP A 168 17.25 5.50 -6.16
C ASP A 168 17.44 4.19 -6.96
N GLU A 169 18.03 3.16 -6.33
CA GLU A 169 18.14 1.81 -6.87
C GLU A 169 16.76 1.21 -7.18
N ILE A 170 15.86 1.22 -6.19
CA ILE A 170 14.50 0.68 -6.34
C ILE A 170 13.74 1.43 -7.44
N VAL A 171 13.79 2.76 -7.45
CA VAL A 171 13.14 3.59 -8.48
C VAL A 171 13.64 3.21 -9.86
N LYS A 172 14.96 3.07 -10.04
CA LYS A 172 15.55 2.70 -11.33
C LYS A 172 15.09 1.34 -11.82
N GLU A 173 15.14 0.32 -10.96
CA GLU A 173 14.74 -1.05 -11.32
C GLU A 173 13.26 -1.16 -11.62
N VAL A 174 12.42 -0.60 -10.74
CA VAL A 174 10.97 -0.66 -10.87
C VAL A 174 10.51 0.16 -12.08
N SER A 175 11.09 1.33 -12.32
CA SER A 175 10.79 2.13 -13.52
C SER A 175 11.11 1.38 -14.81
N SER A 176 12.26 0.70 -14.87
CA SER A 176 12.65 -0.13 -16.01
C SER A 176 11.63 -1.26 -16.26
N TYR A 177 11.15 -1.89 -15.19
CA TYR A 177 10.13 -2.92 -15.28
C TYR A 177 8.76 -2.37 -15.72
N LEU A 178 8.28 -1.30 -15.10
CA LEU A 178 6.99 -0.68 -15.42
C LEU A 178 6.93 -0.19 -16.87
N LYS A 179 8.07 0.31 -17.39
CA LYS A 179 8.21 0.65 -18.82
C LYS A 179 7.99 -0.56 -19.74
N LYS A 180 8.49 -1.75 -19.36
CA LYS A 180 8.28 -3.00 -20.11
C LYS A 180 6.83 -3.48 -20.05
N VAL A 181 6.15 -3.24 -18.94
CA VAL A 181 4.71 -3.54 -18.79
C VAL A 181 3.85 -2.66 -19.70
N GLY A 182 4.25 -1.41 -19.92
CA GLY A 182 3.57 -0.46 -20.79
C GLY A 182 3.20 0.87 -20.13
N TYR A 183 3.55 1.05 -18.85
CA TYR A 183 3.41 2.34 -18.18
C TYR A 183 4.44 3.36 -18.69
N ASN A 184 4.14 4.65 -18.54
CA ASN A 184 5.13 5.71 -18.68
C ASN A 184 5.71 6.06 -17.29
N PRO A 185 6.97 5.68 -16.96
CA PRO A 185 7.56 5.95 -15.64
C PRO A 185 7.64 7.44 -15.28
N GLU A 186 7.73 8.34 -16.26
CA GLU A 186 7.78 9.79 -16.00
C GLU A 186 6.48 10.34 -15.40
N LYS A 187 5.37 9.62 -15.58
CA LYS A 187 4.05 9.97 -15.03
C LYS A 187 3.74 9.24 -13.72
N ILE A 188 4.65 8.38 -13.24
CA ILE A 188 4.45 7.59 -12.02
C ILE A 188 5.22 8.26 -10.88
N PRO A 189 4.52 8.79 -9.86
CA PRO A 189 5.18 9.28 -8.67
C PRO A 189 5.76 8.10 -7.87
N PHE A 190 7.04 8.23 -7.48
CA PHE A 190 7.68 7.35 -6.52
C PHE A 190 7.80 8.08 -5.17
N VAL A 191 7.14 7.55 -4.14
CA VAL A 191 7.09 8.19 -2.82
C VAL A 191 7.81 7.31 -1.80
N PRO A 192 8.92 7.74 -1.19
CA PRO A 192 9.52 7.02 -0.07
C PRO A 192 8.67 7.23 1.18
N ILE A 193 8.23 6.14 1.81
CA ILE A 193 7.35 6.16 2.97
C ILE A 193 7.80 5.19 4.06
N SER A 194 7.30 5.41 5.27
CA SER A 194 7.17 4.34 6.28
C SER A 194 5.69 4.24 6.66
N GLY A 195 5.04 3.16 6.26
CA GLY A 195 3.66 2.89 6.67
C GLY A 195 3.53 2.65 8.17
N PHE A 196 4.61 2.26 8.85
CA PHE A 196 4.61 2.02 10.29
C PHE A 196 4.81 3.31 11.08
N GLU A 197 5.88 4.05 10.80
CA GLU A 197 6.22 5.31 11.51
C GLU A 197 5.35 6.48 11.04
N GLY A 198 4.81 6.43 9.81
CA GLY A 198 3.96 7.45 9.23
C GLY A 198 4.67 8.47 8.34
N ASP A 199 5.97 8.29 8.08
CA ASP A 199 6.77 9.17 7.24
C ASP A 199 6.21 9.30 5.82
N ASN A 200 6.04 10.54 5.35
CA ASN A 200 5.57 10.89 4.00
C ASN A 200 4.18 10.33 3.64
N MET A 201 3.37 9.95 4.64
CA MET A 201 2.01 9.44 4.42
C MET A 201 1.00 10.57 4.22
N ILE A 202 1.09 11.62 5.04
CA ILE A 202 0.24 12.82 4.99
C ILE A 202 1.09 14.07 5.07
N GLU A 203 2.01 14.10 6.03
CA GLU A 203 2.96 15.18 6.25
C GLU A 203 4.34 14.78 5.75
N ARG A 204 5.12 15.78 5.33
CA ARG A 204 6.50 15.56 4.91
C ARG A 204 7.35 15.12 6.09
N SER A 205 8.07 14.02 5.92
CA SER A 205 9.01 13.49 6.91
C SER A 205 10.27 14.34 7.01
N THR A 206 10.81 14.44 8.22
CA THR A 206 12.14 14.99 8.49
C THR A 206 13.27 13.95 8.35
N ASN A 207 12.94 12.66 8.28
CA ASN A 207 13.90 11.57 8.09
C ASN A 207 14.26 11.32 6.61
N LEU A 208 13.48 11.90 5.69
CA LEU A 208 13.58 11.79 4.23
C LEU A 208 13.69 13.21 3.64
N ASP A 209 14.71 13.95 4.05
CA ASP A 209 14.93 15.36 3.71
C ASP A 209 15.59 15.57 2.33
N TRP A 210 16.20 14.51 1.79
CA TRP A 210 16.90 14.45 0.50
C TRP A 210 16.01 14.33 -0.73
#